data_AF-A0A4R3TVJ4-F1
#
_entry.id   AF-A0A4R3TVJ4-F1
#
_cell.length_a   1.000
_cell.length_b   1.000
_cell.length_c   1.000
_cell.angle_alpha   90.00
_cell.angle_beta   90.00
_cell.angle_gamma   90.00
#
_symmetry.space_group_name_H-M   'P 1'
#
loop_
_entity.id
_entity.type
_entity.pdbx_description
1 polymer ?
#
loop_
_entity_poly.entity_id
_entity_poly.type
_entity_poly.pdbx_seq_one_letter_code
_entity_poly.pdbx_strand_id
1 'polypeptide(L)'
;MSLSIDQKSRYSEVNPNTIVRARLSIALTSSNNGSGPGSRSGVITRAHAVLGEVPSTALPVKRKSRHLISRNVRSVFVLGMWLAAFGAPSASAAEGDVRASYAVSFAGVPLAHVTLHVALRGSTYAAQVDYQVSGAMRLLSNSAGIASSYGTHNAGHFVPTEFDLDHRSGSRRQKVKLGMTDGVVKTMVVDPPLALDSTQAPIEPKHLVAIVDPLSALLMGAAKFEGRAQGGVCDRALSIFDGLRRYDVKLEHQGTGTTAQNGLGGSTTICRAVFKPVAGRIGEGDRARSSSPNSNVDQITITFGRTSTIDLYIPVSIQAQTRLGAVNVLLTAFNADSARSADSR
;
A
#
# COMPACT_ATOMS: atom_id res chain seq x y z
N MET A 1 28.44 -18.95 20.41
CA MET A 1 27.62 -19.78 19.50
C MET A 1 27.98 -19.34 18.09
N SER A 2 28.79 -20.12 17.40
CA SER A 2 29.21 -19.85 16.02
C SER A 2 28.21 -20.56 15.10
N LEU A 3 27.54 -19.82 14.22
CA LEU A 3 26.68 -20.42 13.20
C LEU A 3 27.54 -20.67 11.95
N SER A 4 27.71 -21.95 11.60
CA SER A 4 28.15 -22.35 10.27
C SER A 4 26.90 -22.76 9.49
N ILE A 5 26.68 -22.15 8.34
CA ILE A 5 25.58 -22.47 7.43
C ILE A 5 26.18 -23.19 6.23
N ASP A 6 25.90 -24.50 6.14
CA ASP A 6 26.17 -25.27 4.93
C ASP A 6 24.97 -25.10 3.97
N GLN A 7 25.18 -24.39 2.86
CA GLN A 7 24.18 -24.25 1.80
C GLN A 7 24.53 -25.18 0.63
N LYS A 8 23.79 -26.28 0.51
CA LYS A 8 23.75 -27.07 -0.72
C LYS A 8 22.45 -26.77 -1.48
N SER A 9 22.50 -25.78 -2.38
CA SER A 9 21.40 -25.48 -3.29
C SER A 9 21.56 -26.28 -4.59
N ARG A 10 20.65 -27.22 -4.85
CA ARG A 10 20.41 -27.75 -6.20
C ARG A 10 19.34 -26.89 -6.84
N TYR A 11 19.71 -26.19 -7.90
CA TYR A 11 18.78 -25.49 -8.79
C TYR A 11 18.00 -26.51 -9.61
N SER A 12 16.66 -26.42 -9.56
CA SER A 12 15.79 -26.98 -10.59
C SER A 12 14.93 -25.82 -11.10
N GLU A 13 14.87 -25.64 -12.41
CA GLU A 13 14.09 -24.61 -13.10
C GLU A 13 12.61 -24.69 -12.70
N VAL A 14 12.01 -23.55 -12.34
CA VAL A 14 10.60 -23.44 -11.99
C VAL A 14 9.90 -22.44 -12.92
N ASN A 15 8.81 -22.92 -13.49
CA ASN A 15 7.88 -22.28 -14.42
C ASN A 15 7.28 -20.95 -13.89
N PRO A 16 7.19 -19.88 -14.72
CA PRO A 16 6.79 -18.53 -14.29
C PRO A 16 5.33 -18.35 -13.81
N ASN A 17 4.47 -19.37 -13.87
CA ASN A 17 3.05 -19.25 -13.47
C ASN A 17 2.71 -19.84 -12.08
N THR A 18 3.68 -20.15 -11.22
CA THR A 18 3.40 -20.71 -9.89
C THR A 18 3.71 -19.72 -8.77
N ILE A 19 2.68 -19.31 -8.01
CA ILE A 19 2.87 -18.60 -6.74
C ILE A 19 3.40 -19.60 -5.70
N VAL A 20 4.69 -19.53 -5.39
CA VAL A 20 5.31 -20.33 -4.34
C VAL A 20 5.01 -19.70 -2.98
N ARG A 21 4.08 -20.29 -2.22
CA ARG A 21 3.92 -19.98 -0.79
C ARG A 21 5.06 -20.63 0.00
N ALA A 22 6.08 -19.86 0.36
CA ALA A 22 7.11 -20.32 1.27
C ALA A 22 6.53 -20.42 2.71
N ARG A 23 6.41 -21.65 3.24
CA ARG A 23 6.15 -21.88 4.66
C ARG A 23 7.48 -21.95 5.40
N LEU A 24 7.76 -20.97 6.26
CA LEU A 24 8.87 -21.03 7.18
C LEU A 24 8.44 -21.83 8.43
N SER A 25 9.08 -22.97 8.67
CA SER A 25 8.91 -23.74 9.91
C SER A 25 10.15 -23.52 10.78
N ILE A 26 9.96 -22.93 11.96
CA ILE A 26 11.05 -22.68 12.92
C ILE A 26 11.03 -23.83 13.94
N ALA A 27 12.08 -24.65 13.95
CA ALA A 27 12.33 -25.62 15.01
C ALA A 27 13.20 -24.97 16.09
N LEU A 28 12.68 -24.89 17.32
CA LEU A 28 13.44 -24.44 18.48
C LEU A 28 14.10 -25.65 19.16
N THR A 29 15.43 -25.73 19.08
CA THR A 29 16.22 -26.65 19.92
C THR A 29 16.80 -25.88 21.10
N SER A 30 16.42 -26.28 22.31
CA SER A 30 17.05 -25.78 23.54
C SER A 30 18.43 -26.41 23.71
N SER A 31 19.47 -25.58 23.79
CA SER A 31 20.85 -26.01 24.06
C SER A 31 21.22 -25.56 25.48
N ASN A 32 21.26 -26.49 26.44
CA ASN A 32 21.79 -26.24 27.78
C ASN A 32 23.33 -26.21 27.73
N ASN A 33 23.92 -25.06 28.01
CA ASN A 33 25.36 -24.94 28.29
C ASN A 33 25.60 -25.29 29.78
N GLY A 34 26.08 -26.50 30.04
CA GLY A 34 26.56 -26.93 31.35
C GLY A 34 27.81 -27.79 31.17
N SER A 35 28.97 -27.23 31.51
CA SER A 35 30.28 -27.86 31.49
C SER A 35 30.48 -28.76 32.72
N GLY A 36 30.64 -30.06 32.51
CA GLY A 36 31.07 -31.04 33.53
C GLY A 36 31.04 -32.48 32.98
N PRO A 37 32.07 -33.31 33.18
CA PRO A 37 32.16 -34.62 32.55
C PRO A 37 31.41 -35.66 33.39
N GLY A 38 30.38 -36.28 32.82
CA GLY A 38 29.65 -37.34 33.50
C GLY A 38 28.63 -38.00 32.57
N SER A 39 28.96 -39.21 32.13
CA SER A 39 28.07 -40.14 31.43
C SER A 39 26.69 -40.24 32.09
N ARG A 40 25.60 -40.11 31.31
CA ARG A 40 24.32 -40.79 31.52
C ARG A 40 23.34 -40.60 30.36
N SER A 41 22.70 -41.70 29.97
CA SER A 41 21.62 -41.80 28.98
C SER A 41 20.51 -40.78 29.18
N GLY A 42 20.15 -40.06 28.11
CA GLY A 42 18.97 -39.21 28.06
C GLY A 42 17.76 -39.96 27.51
N VAL A 43 16.74 -40.14 28.35
CA VAL A 43 15.43 -40.71 28.04
C VAL A 43 14.64 -39.74 27.16
N ILE A 44 14.09 -40.21 26.03
CA ILE A 44 13.13 -39.45 25.23
C ILE A 44 11.79 -39.43 25.97
N THR A 45 11.45 -38.29 26.59
CA THR A 45 10.12 -38.09 27.19
C THR A 45 9.22 -37.39 26.16
N ARG A 46 8.22 -38.10 25.63
CA ARG A 46 7.11 -37.49 24.87
C ARG A 46 6.19 -36.76 25.86
N ALA A 47 6.15 -35.43 25.81
CA ALA A 47 5.11 -34.65 26.47
C ALA A 47 3.92 -34.49 25.53
N HIS A 48 2.79 -35.12 25.88
CA HIS A 48 1.47 -34.80 25.32
C HIS A 48 0.87 -33.69 26.19
N ALA A 49 0.58 -32.52 25.60
CA ALA A 49 -0.23 -31.50 26.25
C ALA A 49 -1.66 -31.61 25.70
N VAL A 50 -2.58 -32.06 26.56
CA VAL A 50 -4.02 -32.16 26.33
C VAL A 50 -4.71 -31.17 27.27
N LEU A 51 -5.54 -30.32 26.65
CA LEU A 51 -6.74 -29.60 27.13
C LEU A 51 -6.68 -28.69 28.37
N GLY A 52 -7.20 -27.48 28.17
CA GLY A 52 -7.90 -26.69 29.19
C GLY A 52 -9.09 -25.98 28.55
N GLU A 53 -10.28 -26.55 28.74
CA GLU A 53 -11.58 -25.93 28.43
C GLU A 53 -11.86 -24.74 29.35
N VAL A 54 -12.48 -23.69 28.80
CA VAL A 54 -12.96 -22.52 29.54
C VAL A 54 -14.42 -22.76 29.94
N PRO A 55 -14.79 -22.71 31.23
CA PRO A 55 -16.16 -22.94 31.66
C PRO A 55 -17.04 -21.73 31.40
N SER A 56 -18.16 -21.97 30.71
CA SER A 56 -19.30 -21.06 30.60
C SER A 56 -20.13 -21.16 31.89
N THR A 57 -20.13 -20.10 32.70
CA THR A 57 -21.03 -20.01 33.87
C THR A 57 -22.34 -19.35 33.47
N ALA A 58 -23.38 -20.17 33.33
CA ALA A 58 -24.77 -19.75 33.24
C ALA A 58 -25.34 -19.41 34.63
N LEU A 59 -26.12 -18.33 34.70
CA LEU A 59 -26.92 -17.97 35.87
C LEU A 59 -28.27 -18.70 35.85
N PRO A 60 -28.77 -19.22 36.98
CA PRO A 60 -30.11 -19.77 37.09
C PRO A 60 -31.10 -18.72 37.64
N VAL A 61 -32.22 -18.48 36.96
CA VAL A 61 -33.39 -17.83 37.58
C VAL A 61 -34.64 -18.69 37.36
N LYS A 62 -35.26 -19.01 38.50
CA LYS A 62 -36.33 -19.98 38.71
C LYS A 62 -37.62 -19.64 37.96
N ARG A 63 -38.16 -20.67 37.32
CA ARG A 63 -39.59 -20.81 36.96
C ARG A 63 -40.49 -20.68 38.19
N LYS A 64 -41.59 -19.96 38.04
CA LYS A 64 -42.81 -20.17 38.84
C LYS A 64 -44.00 -20.26 37.88
N SER A 65 -44.55 -21.47 37.77
CA SER A 65 -45.80 -21.74 37.05
C SER A 65 -46.98 -21.61 38.02
N ARG A 66 -48.04 -20.90 37.61
CA ARG A 66 -49.40 -21.10 38.10
C ARG A 66 -50.37 -20.94 36.93
N HIS A 67 -51.18 -21.97 36.73
CA HIS A 67 -52.31 -22.06 35.79
C HIS A 67 -53.44 -21.09 36.14
N LEU A 68 -54.22 -20.67 35.13
CA LEU A 68 -55.66 -20.97 35.01
C LEU A 68 -56.30 -20.30 33.76
N ILE A 69 -56.74 -21.16 32.83
CA ILE A 69 -58.04 -21.21 32.12
C ILE A 69 -58.73 -19.87 31.74
N SER A 70 -58.94 -19.60 30.43
CA SER A 70 -60.27 -19.78 29.80
C SER A 70 -60.33 -19.38 28.30
N ARG A 71 -60.84 -20.35 27.52
CA ARG A 71 -61.83 -20.32 26.41
C ARG A 71 -61.89 -19.17 25.37
N ASN A 72 -61.91 -19.65 24.11
CA ASN A 72 -62.56 -19.14 22.89
C ASN A 72 -61.84 -17.93 22.23
N VAL A 73 -61.69 -17.77 20.91
CA VAL A 73 -62.49 -18.14 19.73
C VAL A 73 -61.55 -18.29 18.52
N ARG A 74 -61.96 -19.14 17.58
CA ARG A 74 -61.53 -19.25 16.18
C ARG A 74 -61.09 -17.92 15.54
N SER A 75 -59.98 -17.90 14.81
CA SER A 75 -59.90 -17.27 13.49
C SER A 75 -58.61 -17.65 12.76
N VAL A 76 -58.81 -18.30 11.62
CA VAL A 76 -57.85 -18.55 10.57
C VAL A 76 -57.48 -17.20 9.94
N PHE A 77 -56.21 -16.83 9.96
CA PHE A 77 -55.64 -15.91 8.97
C PHE A 77 -54.25 -16.40 8.57
N VAL A 78 -54.20 -16.91 7.35
CA VAL A 78 -52.99 -17.23 6.60
C VAL A 78 -52.24 -15.92 6.38
N LEU A 79 -51.15 -15.69 7.11
CA LEU A 79 -50.23 -14.59 6.83
C LEU A 79 -49.08 -15.15 5.98
N GLY A 80 -49.15 -14.85 4.68
CA GLY A 80 -48.17 -15.24 3.68
C GLY A 80 -46.77 -14.76 4.07
N MET A 81 -45.86 -15.71 4.15
CA MET A 81 -44.44 -15.51 4.31
C MET A 81 -43.86 -14.98 2.98
N TRP A 82 -43.97 -13.68 2.74
CA TRP A 82 -43.15 -12.97 1.75
C TRP A 82 -41.75 -12.78 2.34
N LEU A 83 -40.92 -13.82 2.25
CA LEU A 83 -39.47 -13.66 2.34
C LEU A 83 -39.00 -12.98 1.05
N ALA A 84 -39.14 -11.65 1.00
CA ALA A 84 -38.41 -10.86 0.01
C ALA A 84 -36.93 -11.00 0.33
N ALA A 85 -36.25 -11.86 -0.43
CA ALA A 85 -34.80 -11.91 -0.48
C ALA A 85 -34.30 -10.55 -0.98
N PHE A 86 -34.04 -9.62 -0.04
CA PHE A 86 -33.21 -8.46 -0.29
C PHE A 86 -31.79 -8.97 -0.52
N GLY A 87 -31.51 -9.41 -1.74
CA GLY A 87 -30.14 -9.48 -2.24
C GLY A 87 -29.61 -8.06 -2.23
N ALA A 88 -28.80 -7.73 -1.22
CA ALA A 88 -28.02 -6.50 -1.24
C ALA A 88 -27.25 -6.49 -2.56
N PRO A 89 -27.33 -5.41 -3.37
CA PRO A 89 -26.49 -5.29 -4.55
C PRO A 89 -25.05 -5.41 -4.06
N SER A 90 -24.38 -6.50 -4.42
CA SER A 90 -22.95 -6.61 -4.24
C SER A 90 -22.36 -5.50 -5.08
N ALA A 91 -21.85 -4.46 -4.44
CA ALA A 91 -21.11 -3.43 -5.13
C ALA A 91 -20.01 -4.16 -5.90
N SER A 92 -20.15 -4.25 -7.22
CA SER A 92 -19.16 -4.87 -8.09
C SER A 92 -17.89 -4.08 -7.89
N ALA A 93 -16.96 -4.63 -7.12
CA ALA A 93 -15.72 -3.95 -6.85
C ALA A 93 -14.97 -3.80 -8.18
N ALA A 94 -14.42 -2.60 -8.41
CA ALA A 94 -13.91 -2.22 -9.72
C ALA A 94 -12.85 -3.23 -10.19
N GLU A 95 -13.08 -3.84 -11.35
CA GLU A 95 -12.09 -4.67 -12.01
C GLU A 95 -11.53 -3.92 -13.22
N GLY A 96 -10.22 -3.81 -13.28
CA GLY A 96 -9.57 -3.19 -14.41
C GLY A 96 -8.07 -3.06 -14.23
N ASP A 97 -7.41 -2.88 -15.36
CA ASP A 97 -5.99 -2.64 -15.46
C ASP A 97 -5.74 -1.24 -16.00
N VAL A 98 -4.79 -0.55 -15.39
CA VAL A 98 -4.32 0.76 -15.82
C VAL A 98 -2.84 0.69 -16.12
N ARG A 99 -2.46 1.29 -17.24
CA ARG A 99 -1.07 1.53 -17.61
C ARG A 99 -0.89 3.00 -17.95
N ALA A 100 0.07 3.63 -17.28
CA ALA A 100 0.45 5.01 -17.55
C ALA A 100 1.98 5.09 -17.73
N SER A 101 2.42 5.78 -18.76
CA SER A 101 3.84 6.06 -19.01
C SER A 101 4.10 7.55 -18.83
N TYR A 102 5.26 7.87 -18.29
CA TYR A 102 5.66 9.24 -17.99
C TYR A 102 7.07 9.55 -18.47
N ALA A 103 7.28 10.80 -18.87
CA ALA A 103 8.60 11.38 -19.07
C ALA A 103 8.94 12.29 -17.89
N VAL A 104 10.15 12.11 -17.33
CA VAL A 104 10.71 12.95 -16.28
C VAL A 104 11.78 13.85 -16.88
N SER A 105 11.73 15.14 -16.57
CA SER A 105 12.75 16.11 -16.96
C SER A 105 13.14 17.01 -15.80
N PHE A 106 14.35 17.56 -15.87
CA PHE A 106 14.86 18.56 -14.94
C PHE A 106 15.46 19.72 -15.72
N ALA A 107 15.00 20.94 -15.43
CA ALA A 107 15.38 22.14 -16.17
C ALA A 107 15.23 21.98 -17.70
N GLY A 108 14.21 21.23 -18.14
CA GLY A 108 13.95 20.93 -19.55
C GLY A 108 14.77 19.78 -20.14
N VAL A 109 15.76 19.25 -19.42
CA VAL A 109 16.57 18.11 -19.87
C VAL A 109 15.87 16.80 -19.51
N PRO A 110 15.64 15.87 -20.46
CA PRO A 110 15.09 14.55 -20.17
C PRO A 110 15.99 13.77 -19.21
N LEU A 111 15.40 13.25 -18.14
CA LEU A 111 16.10 12.48 -17.11
C LEU A 111 15.75 11.00 -17.15
N ALA A 112 14.46 10.68 -17.19
CA ALA A 112 14.00 9.30 -16.99
C ALA A 112 12.64 9.04 -17.64
N HIS A 113 12.33 7.76 -17.80
CA HIS A 113 10.99 7.29 -18.05
C HIS A 113 10.47 6.53 -16.84
N VAL A 114 9.16 6.62 -16.60
CA VAL A 114 8.47 5.93 -15.52
C VAL A 114 7.25 5.23 -16.10
N THR A 115 7.00 3.99 -15.72
CA THR A 115 5.77 3.26 -16.04
C THR A 115 5.04 2.94 -14.74
N LEU A 116 3.74 3.19 -14.72
CA LEU A 116 2.82 2.83 -13.64
C LEU A 116 1.87 1.76 -14.17
N HIS A 117 1.75 0.68 -13.42
CA HIS A 117 0.81 -0.39 -13.63
C HIS A 117 -0.07 -0.51 -12.39
N VAL A 118 -1.40 -0.53 -12.57
CA VAL A 118 -2.37 -0.74 -11.49
C VAL A 118 -3.34 -1.80 -11.93
N ALA A 119 -3.53 -2.83 -11.12
CA ALA A 119 -4.53 -3.87 -11.32
C ALA A 119 -5.51 -3.83 -10.14
N LEU A 120 -6.79 -3.68 -10.43
CA LEU A 120 -7.88 -3.80 -9.46
C LEU A 120 -8.61 -5.11 -9.71
N ARG A 121 -8.81 -5.91 -8.67
CA ARG A 121 -9.43 -7.25 -8.71
C ARG A 121 -10.29 -7.43 -7.47
N GLY A 122 -11.61 -7.38 -7.64
CA GLY A 122 -12.52 -7.41 -6.50
C GLY A 122 -12.16 -6.31 -5.50
N SER A 123 -11.93 -6.68 -4.24
CA SER A 123 -11.50 -5.77 -3.16
C SER A 123 -9.98 -5.63 -3.01
N THR A 124 -9.19 -6.12 -3.96
CA THR A 124 -7.73 -6.14 -3.88
C THR A 124 -7.10 -5.35 -5.01
N TYR A 125 -5.96 -4.72 -4.73
CA TYR A 125 -5.20 -4.01 -5.74
C TYR A 125 -3.74 -4.45 -5.74
N ALA A 126 -3.11 -4.35 -6.91
CA ALA A 126 -1.67 -4.38 -7.07
C ALA A 126 -1.25 -3.14 -7.85
N ALA A 127 -0.20 -2.46 -7.37
CA ALA A 127 0.39 -1.31 -8.04
C ALA A 127 1.89 -1.52 -8.19
N GLN A 128 2.43 -1.19 -9.35
CA GLN A 128 3.86 -1.24 -9.62
C GLN A 128 4.29 0.01 -10.37
N VAL A 129 5.42 0.58 -9.97
CA VAL A 129 6.10 1.65 -10.67
C VAL A 129 7.51 1.21 -11.00
N ASP A 130 7.87 1.30 -12.27
CA ASP A 130 9.23 1.11 -12.75
C ASP A 130 9.77 2.43 -13.25
N TYR A 131 11.05 2.71 -13.02
CA TYR A 131 11.70 3.85 -13.64
C TYR A 131 13.11 3.54 -14.10
N GLN A 132 13.53 4.27 -15.13
CA GLN A 132 14.87 4.15 -15.69
C GLN A 132 15.34 5.50 -16.22
N VAL A 133 16.57 5.88 -15.88
CA VAL A 133 17.24 7.04 -16.49
C VAL A 133 17.41 6.80 -18.00
N SER A 134 17.14 7.82 -18.81
CA SER A 134 17.13 7.72 -20.27
C SER A 134 18.02 8.77 -20.95
N GLY A 135 18.20 8.64 -22.27
CA GLY A 135 18.95 9.60 -23.08
C GLY A 135 20.42 9.77 -22.68
N ALA A 136 20.93 10.99 -22.87
CA ALA A 136 22.32 11.35 -22.55
C ALA A 136 22.66 11.17 -21.06
N MET A 137 21.67 11.23 -20.17
CA MET A 137 21.86 11.05 -18.74
C MET A 137 22.30 9.63 -18.37
N ARG A 138 22.05 8.62 -19.22
CA ARG A 138 22.55 7.25 -19.01
C ARG A 138 24.08 7.16 -19.02
N LEU A 139 24.75 8.08 -19.72
CA LEU A 139 26.21 8.17 -19.73
C LEU A 139 26.76 8.67 -18.38
N LEU A 140 25.95 9.42 -17.63
CA LEU A 140 26.32 9.98 -16.33
C LEU A 140 25.88 9.09 -15.18
N SER A 141 24.71 8.47 -15.29
CA SER A 141 24.13 7.62 -14.24
C SER A 141 23.24 6.53 -14.84
N ASN A 142 23.55 5.26 -14.52
CA ASN A 142 22.69 4.13 -14.85
C ASN A 142 21.75 3.81 -13.67
N SER A 143 20.84 4.74 -13.38
CA SER A 143 19.89 4.62 -12.28
C SER A 143 18.57 4.04 -12.77
N ALA A 144 18.02 3.09 -12.01
CA ALA A 144 16.72 2.49 -12.24
C ALA A 144 16.11 2.02 -10.91
N GLY A 145 14.85 1.68 -10.92
CA GLY A 145 14.23 1.04 -9.77
C GLY A 145 12.81 0.61 -10.03
N ILE A 146 12.33 -0.24 -9.13
CA ILE A 146 10.98 -0.78 -9.13
C ILE A 146 10.42 -0.58 -7.72
N ALA A 147 9.21 -0.07 -7.63
CA ALA A 147 8.42 -0.04 -6.41
C ALA A 147 7.11 -0.79 -6.66
N SER A 148 6.64 -1.54 -5.68
CA SER A 148 5.35 -2.22 -5.77
C SER A 148 4.60 -2.15 -4.44
N SER A 149 3.28 -2.14 -4.53
CA SER A 149 2.38 -2.13 -3.38
C SER A 149 1.21 -3.06 -3.65
N TYR A 150 0.81 -3.80 -2.62
CA TYR A 150 -0.32 -4.71 -2.65
C TYR A 150 -1.18 -4.50 -1.40
N GLY A 151 -2.48 -4.62 -1.57
CA GLY A 151 -3.41 -4.61 -0.44
C GLY A 151 -4.87 -4.63 -0.87
N THR A 152 -5.70 -4.04 -0.01
CA THR A 152 -7.14 -3.95 -0.25
C THR A 152 -7.56 -2.55 -0.66
N HIS A 153 -8.65 -2.44 -1.40
CA HIS A 153 -9.26 -1.16 -1.70
C HIS A 153 -10.78 -1.22 -1.53
N ASN A 154 -11.35 -0.08 -1.17
CA ASN A 154 -12.78 0.14 -1.13
C ASN A 154 -13.08 1.61 -1.43
N ALA A 155 -13.90 1.90 -2.44
CA ALA A 155 -14.37 3.25 -2.76
C ALA A 155 -13.27 4.35 -2.71
N GLY A 156 -12.10 4.08 -3.28
CA GLY A 156 -10.99 5.05 -3.32
C GLY A 156 -10.16 5.17 -2.03
N HIS A 157 -10.35 4.26 -1.09
CA HIS A 157 -9.43 4.00 0.01
C HIS A 157 -8.54 2.82 -0.36
N PHE A 158 -7.24 2.94 -0.14
CA PHE A 158 -6.28 1.86 -0.36
C PHE A 158 -5.60 1.56 0.98
N VAL A 159 -5.64 0.30 1.40
CA VAL A 159 -5.01 -0.15 2.65
C VAL A 159 -3.91 -1.13 2.27
N PRO A 160 -2.64 -0.70 2.31
CA PRO A 160 -1.54 -1.56 1.94
C PRO A 160 -1.25 -2.63 2.99
N THR A 161 -0.93 -3.81 2.49
CA THR A 161 -0.43 -4.94 3.27
C THR A 161 1.04 -5.22 2.98
N GLU A 162 1.52 -4.86 1.79
CA GLU A 162 2.90 -5.04 1.38
C GLU A 162 3.40 -3.84 0.58
N PHE A 163 4.66 -3.46 0.78
CA PHE A 163 5.36 -2.49 -0.04
C PHE A 163 6.81 -2.92 -0.24
N ASP A 164 7.22 -3.01 -1.50
CA ASP A 164 8.57 -3.38 -1.90
C ASP A 164 9.21 -2.28 -2.75
N LEU A 165 10.49 -2.03 -2.53
CA LEU A 165 11.31 -1.12 -3.33
C LEU A 165 12.63 -1.82 -3.65
N ASP A 166 13.06 -1.81 -4.91
CA ASP A 166 14.41 -2.14 -5.34
C ASP A 166 14.95 -1.01 -6.20
N HIS A 167 15.91 -0.27 -5.67
CA HIS A 167 16.58 0.82 -6.33
C HIS A 167 18.03 0.47 -6.64
N ARG A 168 18.47 0.82 -7.85
CA ARG A 168 19.84 0.71 -8.32
C ARG A 168 20.35 2.03 -8.89
N SER A 169 21.57 2.41 -8.50
CA SER A 169 22.28 3.54 -9.10
C SER A 169 23.78 3.24 -9.13
N GLY A 170 24.32 2.93 -10.30
CA GLY A 170 25.70 2.46 -10.43
C GLY A 170 25.94 1.18 -9.61
N SER A 171 26.89 1.20 -8.69
CA SER A 171 27.16 0.12 -7.72
C SER A 171 26.23 0.13 -6.50
N ARG A 172 25.54 1.24 -6.23
CA ARG A 172 24.66 1.38 -5.07
C ARG A 172 23.35 0.65 -5.30
N ARG A 173 22.86 -0.01 -4.25
CA ARG A 173 21.57 -0.69 -4.21
C ARG A 173 20.85 -0.25 -2.93
N GLN A 174 19.53 -0.13 -3.01
CA GLN A 174 18.68 0.06 -1.84
C GLN A 174 17.41 -0.76 -2.04
N LYS A 175 17.21 -1.73 -1.17
CA LYS A 175 16.02 -2.55 -1.08
C LYS A 175 15.24 -2.20 0.18
N VAL A 176 13.92 -2.19 0.07
CA VAL A 176 12.98 -2.10 1.18
C VAL A 176 11.91 -3.16 0.98
N LYS A 177 11.53 -3.85 2.06
CA LYS A 177 10.32 -4.66 2.13
C LYS A 177 9.56 -4.33 3.40
N LEU A 178 8.30 -3.95 3.27
CA LEU A 178 7.40 -3.65 4.37
C LEU A 178 6.24 -4.63 4.35
N GLY A 179 5.95 -5.22 5.51
CA GLY A 179 4.70 -5.93 5.78
C GLY A 179 3.86 -5.09 6.73
N MET A 180 2.61 -4.84 6.37
CA MET A 180 1.71 -3.92 7.04
C MET A 180 0.37 -4.59 7.36
N THR A 181 -0.27 -4.15 8.42
CA THR A 181 -1.63 -4.54 8.78
C THR A 181 -2.33 -3.33 9.39
N ASP A 182 -3.46 -2.94 8.82
CA ASP A 182 -4.29 -1.81 9.29
C ASP A 182 -3.49 -0.51 9.51
N GLY A 183 -2.61 -0.19 8.56
CA GLY A 183 -1.77 1.01 8.60
C GLY A 183 -0.62 0.95 9.63
N VAL A 184 -0.29 -0.24 10.13
CA VAL A 184 0.84 -0.46 11.04
C VAL A 184 1.89 -1.35 10.39
N VAL A 185 3.15 -0.92 10.38
CA VAL A 185 4.28 -1.74 9.93
C VAL A 185 4.53 -2.86 10.95
N LYS A 186 4.46 -4.11 10.49
CA LYS A 186 4.71 -5.32 11.28
C LYS A 186 6.09 -5.91 11.01
N THR A 187 6.54 -5.83 9.76
CA THR A 187 7.87 -6.30 9.35
C THR A 187 8.52 -5.27 8.45
N MET A 188 9.82 -5.06 8.63
CA MET A 188 10.58 -4.12 7.83
C MET A 188 11.97 -4.69 7.56
N VAL A 189 12.35 -4.75 6.29
CA VAL A 189 13.70 -5.09 5.83
C VAL A 189 14.21 -3.93 4.99
N VAL A 190 15.40 -3.42 5.32
CA VAL A 190 16.06 -2.34 4.60
C VAL A 190 17.51 -2.75 4.36
N ASP A 191 17.91 -2.85 3.10
CA ASP A 191 19.24 -3.32 2.69
C ASP A 191 19.86 -2.40 1.62
N PRO A 192 21.02 -1.76 1.87
CA PRO A 192 21.75 -1.77 3.14
C PRO A 192 20.95 -1.08 4.24
N PRO A 193 21.26 -1.38 5.53
CA PRO A 193 20.62 -0.72 6.66
C PRO A 193 20.70 0.80 6.55
N LEU A 194 19.63 1.47 7.00
CA LEU A 194 19.54 2.91 6.98
C LEU A 194 20.61 3.52 7.92
N ALA A 195 21.59 4.20 7.33
CA ALA A 195 22.50 5.08 8.07
C ALA A 195 21.95 6.50 8.06
N LEU A 196 21.64 7.03 9.24
CA LEU A 196 21.23 8.42 9.45
C LEU A 196 22.41 9.22 10.02
N ASP A 197 22.55 10.46 9.58
CA ASP A 197 23.43 11.42 10.24
C ASP A 197 22.76 12.04 11.48
N SER A 198 23.52 12.72 12.33
CA SER A 198 23.00 13.33 13.57
C SER A 198 22.01 14.48 13.34
N THR A 199 21.83 14.95 12.11
CA THR A 199 20.88 16.02 11.75
C THR A 199 19.50 15.46 11.39
N GLN A 200 19.37 14.15 11.25
CA GLN A 200 18.13 13.48 10.85
C GLN A 200 17.41 12.90 12.06
N ALA A 201 16.14 13.25 12.21
CA ALA A 201 15.30 12.65 13.23
C ALA A 201 15.18 11.13 13.00
N PRO A 202 15.42 10.28 14.00
CA PRO A 202 15.37 8.83 13.85
C PRO A 202 13.94 8.33 13.59
N ILE A 203 13.82 7.18 12.93
CA ILE A 203 12.54 6.47 12.81
C ILE A 203 12.26 5.79 14.15
N GLU A 204 11.08 6.07 14.71
CA GLU A 204 10.64 5.58 16.02
C GLU A 204 9.33 4.79 15.83
N PRO A 205 8.93 3.93 16.79
CA PRO A 205 7.69 3.17 16.69
C PRO A 205 6.44 4.01 16.39
N LYS A 206 6.37 5.24 16.91
CA LYS A 206 5.26 6.18 16.64
C LYS A 206 5.14 6.59 15.17
N HIS A 207 6.22 6.47 14.39
CA HIS A 207 6.24 6.78 12.96
C HIS A 207 5.74 5.60 12.09
N LEU A 208 5.53 4.43 12.68
CA LEU A 208 5.21 3.19 11.97
C LEU A 208 3.72 2.79 12.08
N VAL A 209 2.87 3.70 12.54
CA VAL A 209 1.42 3.50 12.76
C VAL A 209 0.62 4.59 12.05
N ALA A 210 -0.61 4.26 11.65
CA ALA A 210 -1.48 5.12 10.85
C ALA A 210 -0.78 5.65 9.58
N ILE A 211 -0.02 4.77 8.91
CA ILE A 211 0.72 5.10 7.69
C ILE A 211 0.15 4.39 6.47
N VAL A 212 0.54 4.89 5.30
CA VAL A 212 0.34 4.26 3.99
C VAL A 212 1.68 4.29 3.23
N ASP A 213 1.85 3.43 2.24
CA ASP A 213 3.03 3.46 1.37
C ASP A 213 2.86 4.51 0.23
N PRO A 214 3.95 4.89 -0.47
CA PRO A 214 3.89 5.92 -1.51
C PRO A 214 2.97 5.62 -2.70
N LEU A 215 2.83 4.36 -3.12
CA LEU A 215 1.95 3.99 -4.23
C LEU A 215 0.50 3.98 -3.80
N SER A 216 0.20 3.44 -2.61
CA SER A 216 -1.13 3.59 -2.00
C SER A 216 -1.53 5.05 -1.85
N ALA A 217 -0.61 5.90 -1.40
CA ALA A 217 -0.84 7.33 -1.25
C ALA A 217 -1.12 8.01 -2.60
N LEU A 218 -0.38 7.63 -3.65
CA LEU A 218 -0.63 8.11 -5.01
C LEU A 218 -2.04 7.73 -5.49
N LEU A 219 -2.44 6.48 -5.30
CA LEU A 219 -3.76 6.00 -5.69
C LEU A 219 -4.89 6.64 -4.89
N MET A 220 -4.70 6.84 -3.58
CA MET A 220 -5.67 7.54 -2.72
C MET A 220 -5.80 9.02 -3.07
N GLY A 221 -4.69 9.70 -3.33
CA GLY A 221 -4.68 11.07 -3.83
C GLY A 221 -5.32 11.18 -5.20
N ALA A 222 -5.51 10.05 -5.89
CA ALA A 222 -6.14 9.97 -7.18
C ALA A 222 -7.50 9.26 -7.13
N ALA A 223 -8.13 9.09 -5.97
CA ALA A 223 -9.42 8.43 -5.90
C ALA A 223 -10.53 9.37 -5.41
N LYS A 224 -11.72 9.21 -5.99
CA LYS A 224 -12.93 9.90 -5.54
C LYS A 224 -13.28 9.42 -4.14
N PHE A 225 -13.65 10.34 -3.26
CA PHE A 225 -14.24 10.03 -1.96
C PHE A 225 -15.71 10.40 -2.01
N GLU A 226 -16.60 9.45 -1.73
CA GLU A 226 -18.05 9.72 -1.71
C GLU A 226 -18.42 10.72 -0.60
N GLY A 227 -19.25 11.72 -0.94
CA GLY A 227 -19.75 12.70 0.04
C GLY A 227 -18.97 14.01 0.15
N ARG A 228 -17.87 14.20 -0.60
CA ARG A 228 -17.18 15.51 -0.70
C ARG A 228 -17.37 16.11 -2.10
N ALA A 229 -17.80 17.38 -2.16
CA ALA A 229 -17.95 18.15 -3.40
C ALA A 229 -16.59 18.32 -4.13
N GLN A 230 -16.61 18.95 -5.32
CA GLN A 230 -15.60 18.98 -6.40
C GLN A 230 -14.09 19.16 -6.05
N GLY A 231 -13.69 19.33 -4.78
CA GLY A 231 -12.31 19.26 -4.29
C GLY A 231 -11.87 17.90 -3.71
N GLY A 232 -12.70 16.84 -3.75
CA GLY A 232 -12.47 15.58 -3.02
C GLY A 232 -11.16 14.82 -3.31
N VAL A 233 -10.53 15.06 -4.48
CA VAL A 233 -9.22 14.50 -4.84
C VAL A 233 -8.08 15.22 -4.09
N CYS A 234 -8.23 16.53 -3.87
CA CYS A 234 -7.23 17.34 -3.16
C CYS A 234 -7.50 17.49 -1.66
N ASP A 235 -8.66 17.10 -1.12
CA ASP A 235 -8.98 17.30 0.31
C ASP A 235 -8.51 16.11 1.18
N ARG A 236 -7.20 15.83 1.17
CA ARG A 236 -6.60 14.73 1.94
C ARG A 236 -5.25 15.10 2.53
N ALA A 237 -5.02 14.60 3.74
CA ALA A 237 -3.71 14.57 4.37
C ALA A 237 -3.30 13.10 4.55
N LEU A 238 -2.11 12.74 4.08
CA LEU A 238 -1.61 11.38 4.07
C LEU A 238 -0.31 11.31 4.85
N SER A 239 -0.26 10.36 5.78
CA SER A 239 0.92 10.02 6.54
C SER A 239 1.64 8.87 5.85
N ILE A 240 2.79 9.15 5.24
CA ILE A 240 3.46 8.20 4.34
C ILE A 240 4.76 7.71 4.95
N PHE A 241 4.99 6.40 4.90
CA PHE A 241 6.25 5.76 5.26
C PHE A 241 6.74 4.89 4.10
N ASP A 242 7.95 5.17 3.60
CA ASP A 242 8.55 4.48 2.46
C ASP A 242 9.63 3.45 2.85
N GLY A 243 9.76 3.16 4.16
CA GLY A 243 10.80 2.32 4.75
C GLY A 243 12.12 3.03 5.03
N LEU A 244 12.33 4.21 4.43
CA LEU A 244 13.55 5.00 4.59
C LEU A 244 13.29 6.32 5.32
N ARG A 245 12.06 6.84 5.23
CA ARG A 245 11.60 8.08 5.85
C ARG A 245 10.10 8.08 6.09
N ARG A 246 9.70 8.89 7.05
CA ARG A 246 8.32 9.24 7.39
C ARG A 246 8.08 10.70 6.99
N TYR A 247 6.99 10.96 6.28
CA TYR A 247 6.62 12.31 5.84
C TYR A 247 5.11 12.44 5.65
N ASP A 248 4.58 13.63 5.91
CA ASP A 248 3.18 13.95 5.64
C ASP A 248 3.05 14.69 4.31
N VAL A 249 1.98 14.39 3.58
CA VAL A 249 1.58 15.12 2.38
C VAL A 249 0.16 15.61 2.56
N LYS A 250 -0.03 16.93 2.51
CA LYS A 250 -1.36 17.54 2.44
C LYS A 250 -1.60 17.99 1.00
N LEU A 251 -2.70 17.55 0.41
CA LEU A 251 -3.17 18.07 -0.86
C LEU A 251 -4.08 19.27 -0.60
N GLU A 252 -4.05 20.24 -1.50
CA GLU A 252 -4.86 21.45 -1.42
C GLU A 252 -5.33 21.84 -2.82
N HIS A 253 -6.63 22.04 -3.00
CA HIS A 253 -7.19 22.39 -4.30
C HIS A 253 -6.65 23.75 -4.79
N GLN A 254 -6.20 23.79 -6.04
CA GLN A 254 -5.72 25.01 -6.71
C GLN A 254 -6.57 25.40 -7.91
N GLY A 255 -7.31 24.45 -8.50
CA GLY A 255 -8.19 24.72 -9.61
C GLY A 255 -8.59 23.48 -10.39
N THR A 256 -9.25 23.70 -11.51
CA THR A 256 -9.69 22.66 -12.45
C THR A 256 -9.21 23.00 -13.86
N GLY A 257 -9.21 22.00 -14.72
CA GLY A 257 -8.85 22.16 -16.13
C GLY A 257 -9.39 21.03 -16.98
N THR A 258 -8.80 20.83 -18.15
CA THR A 258 -9.10 19.70 -19.03
C THR A 258 -7.83 19.13 -19.64
N THR A 259 -7.89 17.86 -20.05
CA THR A 259 -6.87 17.16 -20.83
C THR A 259 -7.55 16.43 -21.98
N ALA A 260 -6.86 16.30 -23.12
CA ALA A 260 -7.31 15.53 -24.27
C ALA A 260 -6.13 14.82 -24.97
N GLN A 261 -5.05 14.58 -24.24
CA GLN A 261 -3.77 14.12 -24.80
C GLN A 261 -3.40 12.75 -24.22
N ASN A 262 -2.56 12.01 -24.97
CA ASN A 262 -1.86 10.82 -24.47
C ASN A 262 -2.78 9.70 -23.98
N GLY A 263 -3.95 9.53 -24.61
CA GLY A 263 -4.93 8.49 -24.27
C GLY A 263 -5.86 8.84 -23.10
N LEU A 264 -5.70 10.01 -22.48
CA LEU A 264 -6.56 10.47 -21.37
C LEU A 264 -7.26 11.77 -21.72
N GLY A 265 -8.59 11.71 -21.82
CA GLY A 265 -9.47 12.84 -22.10
C GLY A 265 -10.47 13.10 -20.97
N GLY A 266 -10.64 14.36 -20.57
CA GLY A 266 -11.65 14.73 -19.57
C GLY A 266 -11.26 15.93 -18.72
N SER A 267 -12.04 16.15 -17.66
CA SER A 267 -11.74 17.18 -16.67
C SER A 267 -10.51 16.80 -15.82
N THR A 268 -9.78 17.83 -15.41
CA THR A 268 -8.65 17.70 -14.50
C THR A 268 -8.88 18.50 -13.22
N THR A 269 -8.21 18.08 -12.16
CA THR A 269 -8.16 18.77 -10.88
C THR A 269 -6.70 19.02 -10.53
N ILE A 270 -6.37 20.27 -10.21
CA ILE A 270 -5.02 20.71 -9.88
C ILE A 270 -4.93 20.80 -8.36
N CYS A 271 -4.00 20.04 -7.78
CA CYS A 271 -3.70 20.05 -6.35
C CYS A 271 -2.30 20.60 -6.10
N ARG A 272 -2.14 21.43 -5.08
CA ARG A 272 -0.85 21.72 -4.44
C ARG A 272 -0.58 20.63 -3.40
N ALA A 273 0.56 19.98 -3.48
CA ALA A 273 1.03 19.02 -2.49
C ALA A 273 2.04 19.69 -1.55
N VAL A 274 1.69 19.78 -0.27
CA VAL A 274 2.52 20.31 0.80
C VAL A 274 3.22 19.15 1.49
N PHE A 275 4.54 19.05 1.31
CA PHE A 275 5.37 17.99 1.85
C PHE A 275 5.98 18.41 3.19
N LYS A 276 5.82 17.58 4.22
CA LYS A 276 6.41 17.79 5.55
C LYS A 276 7.23 16.57 5.96
N PRO A 277 8.57 16.64 5.95
CA PRO A 277 9.39 15.56 6.49
C PRO A 277 9.20 15.42 8.00
N VAL A 278 9.20 14.17 8.50
CA VAL A 278 9.01 13.88 9.93
C VAL A 278 10.22 13.13 10.50
N ALA A 279 10.68 12.08 9.84
CA ALA A 279 11.80 11.26 10.32
C ALA A 279 12.47 10.46 9.20
N GLY A 280 13.66 9.92 9.48
CA GLY A 280 14.46 9.09 8.58
C GLY A 280 15.30 9.89 7.59
N ARG A 281 15.55 9.32 6.42
CA ARG A 281 16.44 9.91 5.42
C ARG A 281 15.77 11.06 4.68
N ILE A 282 15.85 12.25 5.26
CA ILE A 282 15.37 13.47 4.61
C ILE A 282 16.42 13.90 3.58
N GLY A 283 16.03 14.06 2.31
CA GLY A 283 16.92 14.57 1.26
C GLY A 283 17.12 16.09 1.34
N GLU A 284 18.11 16.64 0.63
CA GLU A 284 18.33 18.10 0.58
C GLU A 284 17.11 18.85 0.04
N GLY A 285 16.49 18.34 -1.04
CA GLY A 285 15.24 18.91 -1.57
C GLY A 285 14.09 18.88 -0.57
N ASP A 286 13.99 17.83 0.24
CA ASP A 286 12.96 17.72 1.28
C ASP A 286 13.21 18.70 2.43
N ARG A 287 14.48 18.89 2.83
CA ARG A 287 14.87 19.90 3.84
C ARG A 287 14.58 21.31 3.35
N ALA A 288 14.97 21.63 2.11
CA ALA A 288 14.71 22.92 1.50
C ALA A 288 13.20 23.23 1.53
N ARG A 289 12.36 22.26 1.14
CA ARG A 289 10.89 22.39 1.16
C ARG A 289 10.30 22.56 2.55
N SER A 290 10.87 21.91 3.56
CA SER A 290 10.39 22.08 4.93
C SER A 290 10.76 23.43 5.54
N SER A 291 11.85 24.05 5.05
CA SER A 291 12.40 25.27 5.63
C SER A 291 11.72 26.55 5.17
N SER A 292 10.94 26.52 4.07
CA SER A 292 10.36 27.73 3.46
C SER A 292 8.92 27.55 2.94
N PRO A 293 7.95 27.09 3.76
CA PRO A 293 6.67 26.49 3.32
C PRO A 293 5.75 27.36 2.43
N ASN A 294 6.10 28.64 2.20
CA ASN A 294 5.36 29.62 1.40
C ASN A 294 6.18 30.22 0.24
N SER A 295 7.40 29.74 -0.02
CA SER A 295 8.21 30.21 -1.16
C SER A 295 7.86 29.46 -2.45
N ASN A 296 8.03 30.10 -3.61
CA ASN A 296 7.77 29.50 -4.94
C ASN A 296 8.63 28.24 -5.23
N VAL A 297 9.62 27.94 -4.39
CA VAL A 297 10.50 26.75 -4.48
C VAL A 297 9.84 25.51 -3.84
N ASP A 298 8.71 25.66 -3.17
CA ASP A 298 8.12 24.61 -2.32
C ASP A 298 6.77 24.08 -2.82
N GLN A 299 6.31 24.55 -3.99
CA GLN A 299 5.04 24.10 -4.54
C GLN A 299 5.23 22.90 -5.46
N ILE A 300 4.80 21.73 -4.99
CA ILE A 300 4.58 20.58 -5.85
C ILE A 300 3.16 20.69 -6.37
N THR A 301 3.00 20.88 -7.68
CA THR A 301 1.69 20.89 -8.33
C THR A 301 1.44 19.55 -8.98
N ILE A 302 0.33 18.91 -8.63
CA ILE A 302 -0.12 17.65 -9.23
C ILE A 302 -1.43 17.92 -9.96
N THR A 303 -1.46 17.64 -11.25
CA THR A 303 -2.69 17.68 -12.03
C THR A 303 -3.21 16.27 -12.19
N PHE A 304 -4.39 15.99 -11.64
CA PHE A 304 -5.06 14.71 -11.76
C PHE A 304 -6.09 14.75 -12.90
N GLY A 305 -6.06 13.78 -13.80
CA GLY A 305 -7.07 13.59 -14.84
C GLY A 305 -7.96 12.40 -14.50
N ARG A 306 -9.27 12.53 -14.77
CA ARG A 306 -10.24 11.46 -14.52
C ARG A 306 -10.23 10.45 -15.67
N THR A 307 -10.16 9.15 -15.38
CA THR A 307 -10.45 8.12 -16.39
C THR A 307 -11.95 7.82 -16.44
N SER A 308 -12.46 7.58 -17.64
CA SER A 308 -13.86 7.19 -17.89
C SER A 308 -14.07 5.67 -17.81
N THR A 309 -13.00 4.89 -17.88
CA THR A 309 -13.05 3.41 -17.95
C THR A 309 -13.11 2.76 -16.57
N ILE A 310 -12.45 3.36 -15.58
CA ILE A 310 -12.52 3.00 -14.16
C ILE A 310 -12.63 4.28 -13.33
N ASP A 311 -13.28 4.28 -12.17
CA ASP A 311 -13.43 5.50 -11.34
C ASP A 311 -12.15 5.80 -10.54
N LEU A 312 -11.05 6.01 -11.26
CA LEU A 312 -9.74 6.38 -10.77
C LEU A 312 -9.32 7.70 -11.43
N TYR A 313 -8.54 8.50 -10.74
CA TYR A 313 -7.81 9.62 -11.31
C TYR A 313 -6.37 9.19 -11.47
N ILE A 314 -5.68 9.80 -12.42
CA ILE A 314 -4.29 9.51 -12.69
C ILE A 314 -3.55 10.84 -12.80
N PRO A 315 -2.35 10.98 -12.21
CA PRO A 315 -1.54 12.16 -12.44
C PRO A 315 -1.29 12.33 -13.93
N VAL A 316 -1.68 13.47 -14.48
CA VAL A 316 -1.35 13.93 -15.83
C VAL A 316 -0.02 14.65 -15.81
N SER A 317 0.23 15.41 -14.74
CA SER A 317 1.52 16.07 -14.51
C SER A 317 1.84 16.18 -13.04
N ILE A 318 3.13 16.15 -12.72
CA ILE A 318 3.69 16.54 -11.43
C ILE A 318 4.81 17.53 -11.72
N GLN A 319 4.75 18.70 -11.10
CA GLN A 319 5.74 19.75 -11.26
C GLN A 319 6.25 20.17 -9.89
N ALA A 320 7.57 20.19 -9.72
CA ALA A 320 8.19 20.67 -8.49
C ALA A 320 9.29 21.66 -8.85
N GLN A 321 9.17 22.89 -8.37
CA GLN A 321 10.24 23.86 -8.51
C GLN A 321 11.39 23.50 -7.56
N THR A 322 12.63 23.65 -8.00
CA THR A 322 13.80 23.59 -7.13
C THR A 322 14.65 24.83 -7.35
N ARG A 323 15.64 25.08 -6.48
CA ARG A 323 16.59 26.20 -6.64
C ARG A 323 17.35 26.15 -7.98
N LEU A 324 17.56 24.95 -8.50
CA LEU A 324 18.37 24.71 -9.70
C LEU A 324 17.54 24.55 -10.98
N GLY A 325 16.21 24.47 -10.86
CA GLY A 325 15.30 24.29 -11.99
C GLY A 325 14.05 23.47 -11.64
N ALA A 326 13.08 23.45 -12.56
CA ALA A 326 11.86 22.66 -12.38
C ALA A 326 12.10 21.19 -12.69
N VAL A 327 11.58 20.30 -11.84
CA VAL A 327 11.37 18.88 -12.15
C VAL A 327 9.96 18.72 -12.68
N ASN A 328 9.80 18.13 -13.86
CA ASN A 328 8.50 17.83 -14.45
C ASN A 328 8.38 16.33 -14.71
N VAL A 329 7.24 15.76 -14.32
CA VAL A 329 6.78 14.43 -14.69
C VAL A 329 5.53 14.62 -15.53
N LEU A 330 5.54 14.18 -16.78
CA LEU A 330 4.43 14.38 -17.72
C LEU A 330 3.94 13.04 -18.25
N LEU A 331 2.63 12.83 -18.23
CA LEU A 331 1.99 11.65 -18.83
C LEU A 331 2.24 11.66 -20.34
N THR A 332 2.80 10.57 -20.87
CA THR A 332 3.08 10.39 -22.31
C THR A 332 2.22 9.33 -22.97
N ALA A 333 1.71 8.37 -22.20
CA ALA A 333 0.73 7.40 -22.68
C ALA A 333 -0.15 6.91 -21.53
N PHE A 334 -1.42 6.66 -21.83
CA PHE A 334 -2.41 6.12 -20.92
C PHE A 334 -3.25 5.06 -21.62
N ASN A 335 -3.47 3.95 -20.93
CA ASN A 335 -4.38 2.89 -21.34
C ASN A 335 -5.06 2.34 -20.09
N ALA A 336 -6.37 2.13 -20.18
CA ALA A 336 -7.15 1.49 -19.14
C ALA A 336 -8.11 0.50 -19.79
N ASP A 337 -8.14 -0.71 -19.24
CA ASP A 337 -9.01 -1.79 -19.67
C ASP A 337 -9.89 -2.16 -18.46
N SER A 338 -11.22 -2.10 -18.61
CA SER A 338 -12.13 -2.69 -17.62
C SER A 338 -12.27 -4.18 -17.90
N ALA A 339 -12.14 -5.01 -16.87
CA ALA A 339 -12.51 -6.40 -17.02
C ALA A 339 -14.04 -6.43 -17.16
N ARG A 340 -14.55 -6.82 -18.33
CA ARG A 340 -15.97 -7.15 -18.44
C ARG A 340 -16.21 -8.30 -17.48
N SER A 341 -17.06 -8.07 -16.48
CA SER A 341 -17.57 -9.11 -15.60
C SER A 341 -18.00 -10.29 -16.47
N ALA A 342 -17.24 -11.39 -16.40
CA ALA A 342 -17.53 -12.62 -17.12
C ALA A 342 -18.66 -13.32 -16.37
N ASP A 343 -19.86 -12.74 -16.42
CA ASP A 343 -21.06 -13.38 -15.89
C ASP A 343 -22.26 -13.05 -16.79
N SER A 344 -22.26 -13.68 -17.96
CA SER A 344 -23.49 -14.01 -18.71
C SER A 344 -23.16 -15.09 -19.75
N ARG A 345 -23.09 -16.34 -19.31
CA ARG A 345 -23.42 -17.50 -20.15
C ARG A 345 -24.10 -18.57 -19.32
#